data_AF-A0A0A7LUL0-F1
#
_entry.id   AF-A0A0A7LUL0-F1
#
_cell.length_a   1.000
_cell.length_b   1.000
_cell.length_c   1.000
_cell.angle_alpha   90.00
_cell.angle_beta   90.00
_cell.angle_gamma   90.00
#
_symmetry.space_group_name_H-M   'P 1'
#
loop_
_entity.id
_entity.type
_entity.pdbx_description
1 polymer ?
#
loop_
_entity_poly.entity_id
_entity_poly.type
_entity_poly.pdbx_seq_one_letter_code
_entity_poly.pdbx_strand_id
1 'polypeptide(L)'
;MSKVIFLDIDGVLLPTTYARFLEQAEHLSRGTAVGQDDFMEHFAPYCVANVQKLARVTGARIVFTSVRKADRPDGPTWLQAMWASRYSSPPVLGATPTLDNQQYRRGDEIRHWLSAHHCEQYVILDDMGPAHFHTEQLSFLIQCDEKWGFTTVELARALITLRCLDRPTTATSY
;
A
#
# COMPACT_ATOMS: atom_id res chain seq x y z
N MET A 1 -7.32 18.80 3.92
CA MET A 1 -6.86 18.10 2.72
C MET A 1 -6.12 16.81 3.05
N SER A 2 -6.86 15.70 3.23
CA SER A 2 -6.29 14.37 3.48
C SER A 2 -6.10 13.62 2.16
N LYS A 3 -4.84 13.26 1.86
CA LYS A 3 -4.50 12.34 0.78
C LYS A 3 -4.12 10.98 1.35
N VAL A 4 -4.53 9.90 0.68
CA VAL A 4 -4.33 8.53 1.18
C VAL A 4 -3.58 7.67 0.17
N ILE A 5 -2.67 6.85 0.67
CA ILE A 5 -2.05 5.73 -0.05
C ILE A 5 -2.69 4.46 0.53
N PHE A 6 -3.57 3.83 -0.24
CA PHE A 6 -4.01 2.47 0.02
C PHE A 6 -2.88 1.53 -0.38
N LEU A 7 -2.28 0.86 0.60
CA LEU A 7 -1.00 0.17 0.44
C LEU A 7 -1.15 -1.32 0.74
N ASP A 8 -0.93 -2.17 -0.27
CA ASP A 8 -0.67 -3.59 -0.02
C ASP A 8 0.78 -3.82 0.42
N ILE A 9 1.05 -5.04 0.90
CA ILE A 9 2.33 -5.50 1.40
C ILE A 9 2.92 -6.54 0.43
N ASP A 10 2.28 -7.70 0.27
CA ASP A 10 2.76 -8.74 -0.64
C ASP A 10 2.73 -8.24 -2.08
N GLY A 11 3.77 -8.54 -2.85
CA GLY A 11 3.89 -8.07 -4.23
C GLY A 11 4.09 -6.55 -4.40
N VAL A 12 4.05 -5.75 -3.32
CA VAL A 12 4.24 -4.29 -3.33
C VAL A 12 5.46 -3.84 -2.51
N LEU A 13 5.45 -4.11 -1.20
CA LEU A 13 6.56 -3.82 -0.29
C LEU A 13 7.45 -5.04 -0.06
N LEU A 14 6.88 -6.24 -0.22
CA LEU A 14 7.54 -7.52 -0.14
C LEU A 14 7.37 -8.26 -1.47
N PRO A 15 8.05 -7.81 -2.54
CA PRO A 15 8.00 -8.48 -3.83
C PRO A 15 8.68 -9.85 -3.78
N THR A 16 8.24 -10.76 -4.63
CA THR A 16 8.68 -12.17 -4.59
C THR A 16 10.20 -12.33 -4.77
N THR A 17 10.86 -11.46 -5.53
CA THR A 17 12.33 -11.49 -5.66
C THR A 17 13.03 -11.14 -4.36
N TYR A 18 12.50 -10.18 -3.61
CA TYR A 18 13.09 -9.77 -2.34
C TYR A 18 12.81 -10.77 -1.23
N ALA A 19 11.58 -11.33 -1.18
CA ALA A 19 11.25 -12.41 -0.25
C ALA A 19 12.20 -13.61 -0.43
N ARG A 20 12.41 -14.06 -1.66
CA ARG A 20 13.38 -15.14 -1.97
C ARG A 20 14.82 -14.78 -1.60
N PHE A 21 15.20 -13.51 -1.76
CA PHE A 21 16.52 -13.04 -1.33
C PHE A 21 16.68 -13.16 0.19
N LEU A 22 15.67 -12.76 0.98
CA LEU A 22 15.69 -12.87 2.44
C LEU A 22 15.81 -14.34 2.88
N GLU A 23 15.00 -15.23 2.30
CA GLU A 23 15.05 -16.68 2.57
C GLU A 23 16.44 -17.27 2.28
N GLN A 24 17.04 -16.90 1.13
CA GLN A 24 18.38 -17.37 0.76
C GLN A 24 19.46 -16.80 1.68
N ALA A 25 19.37 -15.53 2.07
CA ALA A 25 20.32 -14.90 2.98
C ALA A 25 20.27 -15.58 4.36
N GLU A 26 19.08 -15.85 4.89
CA GLU A 26 18.91 -16.57 6.15
C GLU A 26 19.52 -17.98 6.07
N HIS A 27 19.24 -18.71 4.99
CA HIS A 27 19.81 -20.04 4.77
C HIS A 27 21.35 -20.04 4.71
N LEU A 28 21.94 -19.16 3.89
CA LEU A 28 23.39 -19.08 3.71
C LEU A 28 24.13 -18.59 4.96
N SER A 29 23.47 -17.74 5.75
CA SER A 29 24.00 -17.21 7.00
C SER A 29 23.82 -18.16 8.19
N ARG A 30 23.19 -19.33 8.00
CA ARG A 30 22.83 -20.29 9.06
C ARG A 30 22.02 -19.63 10.19
N GLY A 31 21.10 -18.74 9.82
CA GLY A 31 20.23 -18.03 10.76
C GLY A 31 20.86 -16.83 11.46
N THR A 32 22.05 -16.38 11.04
CA THR A 32 22.66 -15.15 11.59
C THR A 32 22.13 -13.88 10.91
N ALA A 33 21.75 -13.96 9.64
CA ALA A 33 20.96 -12.93 8.98
C ALA A 33 19.48 -13.18 9.28
N VAL A 34 18.82 -12.18 9.84
CA VAL A 34 17.43 -12.24 10.26
C VAL A 34 16.58 -11.57 9.18
N GLY A 35 15.80 -12.36 8.43
CA GLY A 35 14.94 -11.86 7.36
C GLY A 35 13.63 -11.22 7.84
N GLN A 36 13.31 -11.37 9.13
CA GLN A 36 12.05 -10.94 9.75
C GLN A 36 12.26 -10.53 11.20
N ASP A 37 11.49 -9.57 11.69
CA ASP A 37 11.45 -9.24 13.12
C ASP A 37 10.18 -9.82 13.79
N ASP A 38 9.90 -9.44 15.04
CA ASP A 38 8.72 -9.85 15.78
C ASP A 38 7.39 -9.48 15.09
N PHE A 39 7.41 -8.64 14.06
CA PHE A 39 6.24 -8.31 13.25
C PHE A 39 6.07 -9.27 12.08
N MET A 40 7.03 -9.26 11.15
CA MET A 40 7.01 -10.00 9.89
C MET A 40 8.35 -9.84 9.14
N GLU A 41 8.42 -10.30 7.90
CA GLU A 41 9.54 -10.08 6.99
C GLU A 41 9.88 -8.58 6.84
N HIS A 42 11.18 -8.29 6.67
CA HIS A 42 11.61 -6.94 6.33
C HIS A 42 11.15 -6.58 4.90
N PHE A 43 10.71 -5.34 4.71
CA PHE A 43 10.31 -4.86 3.40
C PHE A 43 11.51 -4.50 2.52
N ALA A 44 11.31 -4.60 1.20
CA ALA A 44 12.29 -4.19 0.23
C ALA A 44 12.64 -2.69 0.42
N PRO A 45 13.91 -2.33 0.73
CA PRO A 45 14.27 -0.97 1.09
C PRO A 45 13.92 0.07 0.02
N TYR A 46 14.02 -0.31 -1.26
CA TYR A 46 13.67 0.57 -2.37
C TYR A 46 12.17 0.83 -2.48
N CYS A 47 11.31 -0.16 -2.18
CA CYS A 47 9.86 0.00 -2.15
C CYS A 47 9.47 0.98 -1.03
N VAL A 48 10.04 0.79 0.16
CA VAL A 48 9.81 1.69 1.31
C VAL A 48 10.28 3.11 0.99
N ALA A 49 11.49 3.27 0.43
CA ALA A 49 12.02 4.57 0.04
C ALA A 49 11.11 5.30 -0.96
N ASN A 50 10.49 4.55 -1.89
CA ASN A 50 9.53 5.10 -2.83
C ASN A 50 8.22 5.52 -2.16
N VAL A 51 7.67 4.73 -1.22
CA VAL A 51 6.48 5.12 -0.44
C VAL A 51 6.76 6.38 0.39
N GLN A 52 7.91 6.43 1.07
CA GLN A 52 8.36 7.60 1.82
C GLN A 52 8.50 8.83 0.93
N LYS A 53 9.06 8.67 -0.28
CA LYS A 53 9.16 9.75 -1.26
C LYS A 53 7.78 10.21 -1.73
N LEU A 54 6.88 9.30 -2.07
CA LEU A 54 5.51 9.61 -2.47
C LEU A 54 4.81 10.44 -1.41
N ALA A 55 4.84 9.98 -0.16
CA ALA A 55 4.17 10.62 0.95
C ALA A 55 4.80 11.97 1.31
N ARG A 56 6.14 12.05 1.37
CA ARG A 56 6.86 13.33 1.60
C ARG A 56 6.48 14.39 0.57
N VAL A 57 6.32 13.99 -0.69
CA VAL A 57 6.02 14.89 -1.80
C VAL A 57 4.55 15.31 -1.85
N THR A 58 3.64 14.45 -1.41
CA THR A 58 2.19 14.64 -1.57
C THR A 58 1.48 15.01 -0.27
N GLY A 59 2.13 14.82 0.88
CA GLY A 59 1.51 14.88 2.20
C GLY A 59 0.59 13.69 2.50
N ALA A 60 0.60 12.64 1.67
CA ALA A 60 -0.28 11.50 1.84
C ALA A 60 0.09 10.63 3.03
N ARG A 61 -0.92 9.95 3.59
CA ARG A 61 -0.79 9.02 4.71
C ARG A 61 -1.17 7.60 4.27
N ILE A 62 -0.72 6.59 4.99
CA ILE A 62 -0.95 5.19 4.62
C ILE A 62 -2.25 4.66 5.23
N VAL A 63 -2.99 3.88 4.45
CA VAL A 63 -3.98 2.93 4.94
C VAL A 63 -3.59 1.58 4.36
N PHE A 64 -3.32 0.59 5.20
CA PHE A 64 -3.00 -0.75 4.69
C PHE A 64 -4.24 -1.42 4.13
N THR A 65 -4.08 -2.13 3.01
CA THR A 65 -5.17 -2.92 2.40
C THR A 65 -4.89 -4.42 2.36
N SER A 66 -3.71 -4.83 2.84
CA SER A 66 -3.23 -6.20 2.76
C SER A 66 -4.13 -7.20 3.48
N VAL A 67 -4.14 -8.45 2.98
CA VAL A 67 -4.78 -9.58 3.69
C VAL A 67 -4.07 -9.90 5.00
N ARG A 68 -2.76 -9.59 5.11
CA ARG A 68 -1.96 -9.80 6.31
C ARG A 68 -2.49 -9.07 7.54
N LYS A 69 -3.35 -8.05 7.36
CA LYS A 69 -4.03 -7.35 8.45
C LYS A 69 -4.81 -8.29 9.40
N ALA A 70 -5.17 -9.49 8.93
CA ALA A 70 -5.86 -10.52 9.71
C ALA A 70 -4.94 -11.58 10.35
N ASP A 71 -3.61 -11.50 10.15
CA ASP A 71 -2.66 -12.52 10.63
C ASP A 71 -2.52 -12.54 12.17
N ARG A 72 -3.04 -11.51 12.85
CA ARG A 72 -2.96 -11.40 14.30
C ARG A 72 -4.32 -11.17 14.95
N PRO A 73 -4.54 -11.73 16.17
CA PRO A 73 -5.82 -11.64 16.88
C PRO A 73 -6.12 -10.26 17.45
N ASP A 74 -5.13 -9.37 17.55
CA ASP A 74 -5.28 -7.96 17.97
C ASP A 74 -5.81 -7.05 16.84
N GLY A 75 -6.11 -7.62 15.67
CA GLY A 75 -6.67 -6.92 14.53
C GLY A 75 -5.63 -6.02 13.84
N PRO A 76 -6.03 -5.15 12.89
CA PRO A 76 -5.09 -4.47 11.99
C PRO A 76 -4.15 -3.46 12.66
N THR A 77 -4.30 -3.18 13.96
CA THR A 77 -3.50 -2.18 14.69
C THR A 77 -2.02 -2.55 14.74
N TRP A 78 -1.68 -3.84 14.70
CA TRP A 78 -0.30 -4.29 14.68
C TRP A 78 0.48 -3.78 13.47
N LEU A 79 -0.17 -3.57 12.31
CA LEU A 79 0.47 -3.02 11.12
C LEU A 79 0.92 -1.58 11.33
N GLN A 80 0.14 -0.79 12.10
CA GLN A 80 0.54 0.56 12.48
C GLN A 80 1.73 0.54 13.42
N ALA A 81 1.73 -0.36 14.41
CA ALA A 81 2.83 -0.54 15.34
C ALA A 81 4.11 -1.02 14.63
N MET A 82 3.98 -1.97 13.71
CA MET A 82 5.06 -2.44 12.83
C MET A 82 5.65 -1.31 12.00
N TRP A 83 4.80 -0.52 11.34
CA TRP A 83 5.30 0.58 10.52
C TRP A 83 6.01 1.62 11.37
N ALA A 84 5.44 1.98 12.54
CA ALA A 84 6.02 2.97 13.43
C ALA A 84 7.34 2.52 14.08
N SER A 85 7.49 1.22 14.35
CA SER A 85 8.74 0.67 14.91
C SER A 85 9.87 0.64 13.87
N ARG A 86 9.54 0.41 12.59
CA ARG A 86 10.51 0.33 11.50
C ARG A 86 10.80 1.68 10.84
N TYR A 87 9.80 2.57 10.77
CA TYR A 87 9.82 3.78 9.96
C TYR A 87 9.12 4.96 10.67
N SER A 88 9.76 6.13 10.67
CA SER A 88 9.19 7.35 11.27
C SER A 88 8.20 8.08 10.37
N SER A 89 8.12 7.72 9.08
CA SER A 89 7.30 8.40 8.08
C SER A 89 7.01 7.48 6.89
N PRO A 90 5.86 7.65 6.21
CA PRO A 90 4.73 8.51 6.59
C PRO A 90 3.84 7.91 7.69
N PRO A 91 2.95 8.71 8.31
CA PRO A 91 2.00 8.20 9.29
C PRO A 91 1.03 7.19 8.67
N VAL A 92 0.69 6.15 9.44
CA VAL A 92 -0.33 5.15 9.08
C VAL A 92 -1.64 5.47 9.81
N LEU A 93 -2.71 5.70 9.05
CA LEU A 93 -4.05 5.96 9.58
C LEU A 93 -4.75 4.70 10.09
N GLY A 94 -4.40 3.53 9.56
CA GLY A 94 -4.98 2.25 9.92
C GLY A 94 -4.86 1.24 8.80
N ALA A 95 -5.80 0.30 8.77
CA ALA A 95 -6.03 -0.57 7.63
C ALA A 95 -7.51 -0.51 7.21
N THR A 96 -7.82 -1.00 6.01
CA THR A 96 -9.19 -1.28 5.60
C THR A 96 -9.80 -2.38 6.47
N PRO A 97 -11.14 -2.42 6.64
CA PRO A 97 -11.77 -3.51 7.35
C PRO A 97 -11.60 -4.82 6.56
N THR A 98 -11.55 -5.94 7.27
CA THR A 98 -11.81 -7.25 6.67
C THR A 98 -13.31 -7.39 6.49
N LEU A 99 -13.76 -7.66 5.26
CA LEU A 99 -15.17 -7.90 4.99
C LEU A 99 -15.44 -9.40 4.92
N ASP A 100 -16.18 -9.92 5.89
CA ASP A 100 -16.40 -11.36 6.08
C ASP A 100 -17.45 -11.91 5.11
N ASN A 101 -17.07 -12.15 3.85
CA ASN A 101 -17.67 -13.17 2.99
C ASN A 101 -16.84 -13.41 1.72
N GLN A 102 -17.04 -14.57 1.07
CA GLN A 102 -16.34 -14.96 -0.16
C GLN A 102 -16.66 -14.11 -1.40
N GLN A 103 -17.52 -13.09 -1.29
CA GLN A 103 -17.99 -12.29 -2.42
C GLN A 103 -17.32 -10.91 -2.50
N TYR A 104 -16.67 -10.46 -1.43
CA TYR A 104 -16.00 -9.16 -1.42
C TYR A 104 -14.63 -9.22 -2.09
N ARG A 105 -14.30 -8.13 -2.77
CA ARG A 105 -13.00 -7.89 -3.40
C ARG A 105 -12.28 -6.77 -2.66
N ARG A 106 -10.98 -6.60 -2.93
CA ARG A 106 -10.15 -5.53 -2.36
C ARG A 106 -10.79 -4.15 -2.48
N GLY A 107 -11.42 -3.88 -3.61
CA GLY A 107 -12.16 -2.64 -3.86
C GLY A 107 -13.32 -2.38 -2.89
N ASP A 108 -13.98 -3.43 -2.37
CA ASP A 108 -15.06 -3.28 -1.40
C ASP A 108 -14.55 -2.80 -0.04
N GLU A 109 -13.41 -3.33 0.43
CA GLU A 109 -12.79 -2.89 1.68
C GLU A 109 -12.38 -1.41 1.60
N ILE A 110 -11.79 -1.01 0.46
CA ILE A 110 -11.40 0.39 0.20
C ILE A 110 -12.65 1.28 0.15
N ARG A 111 -13.72 0.87 -0.53
CA ARG A 111 -14.98 1.63 -0.58
C ARG A 111 -15.59 1.78 0.82
N HIS A 112 -15.57 0.71 1.62
CA HIS A 112 -16.06 0.77 2.99
C HIS A 112 -15.25 1.78 3.82
N TRP A 113 -13.92 1.74 3.73
CA TRP A 113 -13.07 2.70 4.42
C TRP A 113 -13.36 4.14 3.98
N LEU A 114 -13.50 4.38 2.67
CA LEU A 114 -13.83 5.70 2.11
C LEU A 114 -15.23 6.20 2.54
N SER A 115 -16.19 5.32 2.80
CA SER A 115 -17.51 5.71 3.27
C SER A 115 -17.51 6.27 4.71
N ALA A 116 -16.53 5.85 5.52
CA ALA A 116 -16.39 6.26 6.91
C ALA A 116 -15.35 7.38 7.12
N HIS A 117 -14.53 7.68 6.11
CA HIS A 117 -13.41 8.61 6.23
C HIS A 117 -13.40 9.62 5.08
N HIS A 118 -13.32 10.91 5.42
CA HIS A 118 -13.13 11.93 4.41
C HIS A 118 -11.74 11.84 3.77
N CYS A 119 -11.71 11.67 2.45
CA CYS A 119 -10.49 11.58 1.65
C CYS A 119 -10.69 12.38 0.36
N GLU A 120 -9.81 13.35 0.11
CA GLU A 120 -9.93 14.22 -1.07
C GLU A 120 -9.29 13.61 -2.32
N GLN A 121 -8.23 12.83 -2.12
CA GLN A 121 -7.50 12.18 -3.20
C GLN A 121 -6.83 10.93 -2.64
N TYR A 122 -6.86 9.83 -3.38
CA TYR A 122 -6.14 8.63 -2.99
C TYR A 122 -5.45 7.98 -4.18
N VAL A 123 -4.56 7.05 -3.87
CA VAL A 123 -3.95 6.11 -4.81
C VAL A 123 -3.97 4.73 -4.18
N ILE A 124 -4.12 3.71 -5.01
CA ILE A 124 -4.08 2.30 -4.62
C ILE A 124 -2.79 1.70 -5.18
N LEU A 125 -1.94 1.17 -4.31
CA LEU A 125 -0.71 0.46 -4.64
C LEU A 125 -0.92 -1.00 -4.27
N ASP A 126 -1.06 -1.85 -5.28
CA ASP A 126 -1.47 -3.25 -5.12
C ASP A 126 -0.90 -4.07 -6.29
N ASP A 127 -0.55 -5.33 -6.09
CA ASP A 127 -0.12 -6.22 -7.16
C ASP A 127 -1.32 -6.89 -7.87
N MET A 128 -2.48 -6.93 -7.20
CA MET A 128 -3.72 -7.46 -7.78
C MET A 128 -4.19 -6.62 -8.99
N GLY A 129 -4.72 -7.32 -9.98
CA GLY A 129 -5.23 -6.71 -11.21
C GLY A 129 -6.62 -6.06 -11.05
N PRO A 130 -7.08 -5.35 -12.10
CA PRO A 130 -8.37 -4.63 -12.12
C PRO A 130 -9.60 -5.45 -11.69
N ALA A 131 -9.58 -6.78 -11.86
CA ALA A 131 -10.69 -7.65 -11.48
C ALA A 131 -11.03 -7.60 -9.96
N HIS A 132 -10.07 -7.21 -9.12
CA HIS A 132 -10.21 -7.10 -7.66
C HIS A 132 -10.72 -5.73 -7.19
N PHE A 133 -10.95 -4.80 -8.12
CA PHE A 133 -11.36 -3.43 -7.83
C PHE A 133 -12.61 -3.04 -8.61
N HIS A 134 -13.29 -2.01 -8.12
CA HIS A 134 -14.44 -1.45 -8.83
C HIS A 134 -14.00 -0.53 -9.97
N THR A 135 -14.84 -0.39 -11.00
CA THR A 135 -14.50 0.39 -12.20
C THR A 135 -14.10 1.83 -11.87
N GLU A 136 -14.77 2.47 -10.91
CA GLU A 136 -14.46 3.82 -10.45
C GLU A 136 -13.12 3.94 -9.70
N GLN A 137 -12.56 2.83 -9.23
CA GLN A 137 -11.27 2.79 -8.54
C GLN A 137 -10.09 2.64 -9.50
N LEU A 138 -10.32 2.19 -10.75
CA LEU A 138 -9.25 1.83 -11.68
C LEU A 138 -8.38 3.01 -12.09
N SER A 139 -8.91 4.24 -12.11
CA SER A 139 -8.10 5.44 -12.36
C SER A 139 -7.14 5.79 -11.22
N PHE A 140 -7.34 5.19 -10.04
CA PHE A 140 -6.50 5.38 -8.86
C PHE A 140 -5.59 4.18 -8.60
N LEU A 141 -5.76 3.08 -9.34
CA LEU A 141 -4.97 1.86 -9.21
C LEU A 141 -3.63 1.96 -9.96
N ILE A 142 -2.55 1.80 -9.20
CA ILE A 142 -1.22 1.56 -9.72
C ILE A 142 -0.86 0.11 -9.42
N GLN A 143 -1.17 -0.76 -10.39
CA GLN A 143 -0.81 -2.16 -10.29
C GLN A 143 0.72 -2.32 -10.29
N CYS A 144 1.27 -2.91 -9.24
CA CYS A 144 2.68 -3.26 -9.11
C CYS A 144 2.94 -4.63 -9.75
N ASP A 145 4.15 -4.84 -10.26
CA ASP A 145 4.60 -6.18 -10.63
C ASP A 145 4.97 -6.92 -9.34
N GLU A 146 4.28 -8.03 -9.02
CA GLU A 146 4.54 -8.84 -7.81
C GLU A 146 6.02 -9.24 -7.65
N LYS A 147 6.76 -9.31 -8.77
CA LYS A 147 8.18 -9.67 -8.81
C LYS A 147 9.08 -8.54 -8.34
N TRP A 148 8.70 -7.29 -8.58
CA TRP A 148 9.57 -6.12 -8.39
C TRP A 148 8.99 -5.07 -7.45
N GLY A 149 7.72 -5.17 -7.08
CA GLY A 149 7.10 -4.28 -6.10
C GLY A 149 6.92 -2.85 -6.59
N PHE A 150 6.91 -1.92 -5.64
CA PHE A 150 6.72 -0.50 -5.91
C PHE A 150 8.01 0.17 -6.38
N THR A 151 8.26 0.17 -7.69
CA THR A 151 9.46 0.75 -8.30
C THR A 151 9.30 2.26 -8.59
N THR A 152 10.32 2.85 -9.21
CA THR A 152 10.28 4.25 -9.65
C THR A 152 9.25 4.49 -10.76
N VAL A 153 8.88 3.46 -11.53
CA VAL A 153 7.85 3.53 -12.57
C VAL A 153 6.48 3.74 -11.93
N GLU A 154 6.12 2.89 -10.96
CA GLU A 154 4.86 2.99 -10.22
C GLU A 154 4.82 4.29 -9.40
N LEU A 155 5.95 4.70 -8.80
CA LEU A 155 6.07 5.96 -8.10
C LEU A 155 5.73 7.17 -8.98
N ALA A 156 6.22 7.22 -10.22
CA ALA A 156 5.94 8.33 -11.13
C ALA A 156 4.43 8.44 -11.42
N ARG A 157 3.76 7.30 -11.63
CA ARG A 157 2.32 7.23 -11.85
C ARG A 157 1.54 7.64 -10.60
N ALA A 158 1.92 7.14 -9.43
CA ALA A 158 1.29 7.48 -8.16
C ALA A 158 1.41 8.97 -7.82
N LEU A 159 2.54 9.59 -8.15
CA LEU A 159 2.72 11.03 -8.01
C LEU A 159 1.76 11.82 -8.88
N ILE A 160 1.52 11.39 -10.13
CA ILE A 160 0.53 12.01 -11.02
C ILE A 160 -0.87 11.88 -10.40
N THR A 161 -1.26 10.66 -10.02
CA THR A 161 -2.57 10.38 -9.39
C THR A 161 -2.82 11.27 -8.16
N LEU A 162 -1.82 11.44 -7.27
CA LEU A 162 -2.00 12.23 -6.05
C LEU A 162 -1.80 13.76 -6.24
N ARG A 163 -1.17 14.20 -7.33
CA ARG A 163 -0.90 15.62 -7.60
C ARG A 163 -1.91 16.27 -8.55
N CYS A 164 -2.74 15.52 -9.25
CA CYS A 164 -3.83 16.08 -10.07
C CYS A 164 -4.89 16.78 -9.20
N LEU A 165 -4.58 18.02 -8.77
CA LEU A 165 -5.54 19.03 -8.33
C LEU A 165 -5.84 20.06 -9.44
N ASP A 166 -5.31 19.87 -10.66
CA ASP A 166 -5.53 20.75 -11.80
C ASP A 166 -6.06 19.95 -13.01
N ARG A 167 -7.30 19.46 -12.94
CA ARG A 167 -8.11 19.51 -14.17
C ARG A 167 -8.76 20.88 -14.17
N PRO A 168 -8.48 21.77 -15.13
CA PRO A 168 -9.34 22.93 -15.30
C PRO A 168 -10.74 22.38 -15.49
N THR A 169 -11.66 22.81 -14.62
CA THR A 169 -13.09 22.71 -14.87
C THR A 169 -13.30 23.31 -16.25
N THR A 170 -13.51 22.49 -17.28
CA THR A 170 -14.16 22.96 -18.49
C THR A 170 -15.60 23.26 -18.08
N ALA A 171 -15.77 24.41 -17.42
CA ALA A 171 -17.04 25.05 -17.24
C ALA A 171 -17.57 25.29 -18.64
N THR A 172 -18.58 24.50 -19.00
CA THR A 172 -19.47 24.72 -20.11
C THR A 172 -19.87 26.19 -20.08
N SER A 173 -19.43 26.95 -21.07
CA SER A 173 -20.02 28.24 -21.39
C SER A 173 -20.87 28.01 -22.63
N TYR A 174 -22.14 28.38 -22.48
CA TYR A 174 -23.24 28.29 -23.43
C TYR A 174 -22.93 28.88 -24.81
#